data_AF-M7Z3A8-F1
#
_entry.id   AF-M7Z3A8-F1
#
_cell.length_a   1.000
_cell.length_b   1.000
_cell.length_c   1.000
_cell.angle_alpha   90.00
_cell.angle_beta   90.00
_cell.angle_gamma   90.00
#
_symmetry.space_group_name_H-M   'P 1'
#
loop_
_entity.id
_entity.type
_entity.pdbx_description
1 polymer ?
#
loop_
_entity_poly.entity_id
_entity_poly.type
_entity_poly.pdbx_seq_one_letter_code
_entity_poly.pdbx_strand_id
1 'polypeptide(L)'
;MENALVGFGSRFPHGRFQEMCKILRVLNAVRDPEIGMPLTVKQYKLLTATVLIGRLINANQHLLALRISEYLNLNPEVVIMHWACEKITASAAIPDVVLLEGLLDKIPLLLSIDEQDKALQKSIESGDTDLVYLVLFHIWQKISVEKSAPLDFFGVINARPLARDLFIAYASCVEHCSMSIMHRHSKHEALKDFFLSTGRLQDAGFLLLKESRELERNPMASKGSPLHGPQVRLVEQAHRLFAETKEHLFESKSAEEHAKLLRVQHQLEVSTKQAIFVGSSVSDTIKTCIVMGNERAAVKVKSEFKVPDKRWYWLKSCALATVGNWDALETFSREKRPPGGYKPFVEACIDAGQKTEALKYIPKLTDPGERSEGYAQISIEGEPGLLSPPTCGSKGLQVTVLSGARHEGATPYGAAPSS
;
A
#
# COMPACT_ATOMS: atom_id res chain seq x y z
N MET A 1 42.05 -27.98 -26.59
CA MET A 1 42.96 -27.30 -25.64
C MET A 1 42.22 -26.15 -24.98
N GLU A 2 41.07 -26.46 -24.39
CA GLU A 2 40.43 -25.63 -23.36
C GLU A 2 40.95 -26.14 -22.01
N ASN A 3 41.06 -25.24 -21.03
CA ASN A 3 41.53 -25.41 -19.65
C ASN A 3 42.91 -24.80 -19.32
N ALA A 4 43.05 -23.47 -19.44
CA ALA A 4 44.15 -22.75 -18.79
C ALA A 4 43.82 -21.31 -18.35
N LEU A 5 42.55 -20.98 -18.03
CA LEU A 5 42.19 -19.65 -17.50
C LEU A 5 41.14 -19.69 -16.37
N VAL A 6 41.28 -20.62 -15.42
CA VAL A 6 40.53 -20.56 -14.15
C VAL A 6 41.50 -20.83 -13.02
N GLY A 7 41.79 -19.82 -12.18
CA GLY A 7 42.42 -20.09 -10.88
C GLY A 7 43.39 -19.06 -10.32
N PHE A 8 43.12 -17.75 -10.41
CA PHE A 8 43.80 -16.77 -9.53
C PHE A 8 42.90 -16.17 -8.43
N GLY A 9 41.60 -16.52 -8.38
CA GLY A 9 40.63 -15.81 -7.52
C GLY A 9 40.05 -16.57 -6.31
N SER A 10 40.21 -17.90 -6.22
CA SER A 10 39.42 -18.73 -5.29
C SER A 10 40.05 -18.98 -3.91
N ARG A 11 41.22 -18.40 -3.61
CA ARG A 11 41.89 -18.50 -2.29
C ARG A 11 41.76 -17.24 -1.41
N PHE A 12 41.12 -16.17 -1.89
CA PHE A 12 40.96 -14.94 -1.12
C PHE A 12 39.57 -14.88 -0.47
N PRO A 13 39.46 -14.90 0.87
CA PRO A 13 38.16 -14.77 1.54
C PRO A 13 37.58 -13.39 1.23
N HIS A 14 36.51 -13.35 0.43
CA HIS A 14 35.86 -12.12 -0.06
C HIS A 14 35.52 -11.12 1.06
N GLY A 15 35.20 -11.62 2.27
CA GLY A 15 34.92 -10.77 3.44
C GLY A 15 36.12 -9.92 3.89
N ARG A 16 37.35 -10.46 3.87
CA ARG A 16 38.55 -9.72 4.29
C ARG A 16 38.89 -8.59 3.30
N PHE A 17 38.62 -8.80 2.02
CA PHE A 17 38.84 -7.79 0.99
C PHE A 17 37.83 -6.64 1.14
N GLN A 18 36.55 -6.96 1.32
CA GLN A 18 35.51 -5.95 1.53
C GLN A 18 35.77 -5.11 2.80
N GLU A 19 36.17 -5.75 3.90
CA GLU A 19 36.51 -5.07 5.14
C GLU A 19 37.74 -4.15 4.96
N MET A 20 38.78 -4.61 4.27
CA MET A 20 39.96 -3.79 3.97
C MET A 20 39.61 -2.58 3.10
N CYS A 21 38.75 -2.75 2.08
CA CYS A 21 38.28 -1.63 1.25
C CYS A 21 37.49 -0.60 2.07
N LYS A 22 36.64 -1.03 3.02
CA LYS A 22 35.93 -0.13 3.93
C LYS A 22 36.89 0.68 4.79
N ILE A 23 37.88 0.02 5.40
CA ILE A 23 38.91 0.66 6.24
C ILE A 23 39.73 1.66 5.43
N LEU A 24 40.16 1.30 4.21
CA LEU A 24 40.94 2.20 3.36
C LEU A 24 40.14 3.44 2.92
N ARG A 25 38.83 3.31 2.66
CA ARG A 25 37.97 4.46 2.35
C ARG A 25 37.84 5.43 3.53
N VAL A 26 37.62 4.90 4.73
CA VAL A 26 37.56 5.72 5.96
C VAL A 26 38.91 6.40 6.22
N LEU A 27 40.01 5.67 6.06
CA LEU A 27 41.36 6.22 6.24
C LEU A 27 41.70 7.28 5.19
N ASN A 28 41.32 7.08 3.94
CA ASN A 28 41.57 8.08 2.89
C ASN A 28 40.75 9.36 3.14
N ALA A 29 39.51 9.24 3.60
CA ALA A 29 38.70 10.40 3.97
C ALA A 29 39.31 11.19 5.13
N VAL A 30 39.87 10.50 6.14
CA VAL A 30 40.48 11.14 7.32
C VAL A 30 41.88 11.71 7.04
N ARG A 31 42.57 11.19 6.02
CA ARG A 31 43.90 11.65 5.56
C ARG A 31 43.84 12.82 4.58
N ASP A 32 42.64 13.24 4.18
CA ASP A 32 42.47 14.42 3.34
C ASP A 32 43.17 15.62 4.01
N PRO A 33 43.95 16.42 3.25
CA PRO A 33 44.68 17.56 3.79
C PRO A 33 43.81 18.55 4.58
N GLU A 34 42.51 18.66 4.28
CA GLU A 34 41.57 19.52 5.02
C GLU A 34 41.26 19.01 6.44
N ILE A 35 41.42 17.71 6.70
CA ILE A 35 41.09 17.06 7.98
C ILE A 35 42.36 16.76 8.80
N GLY A 36 43.49 16.50 8.12
CA GLY A 36 44.82 16.52 8.72
C GLY A 36 45.14 15.40 9.70
N MET A 37 44.46 14.24 9.64
CA MET A 37 44.69 13.11 10.55
C MET A 37 45.44 11.96 9.85
N PRO A 38 46.79 11.91 9.92
CA PRO A 38 47.59 10.85 9.30
C PRO A 38 47.50 9.55 10.11
N LEU A 39 46.47 8.74 9.84
CA LEU A 39 46.24 7.48 10.54
C LEU A 39 46.68 6.28 9.71
N THR A 40 47.51 5.38 10.27
CA THR A 40 47.87 4.10 9.62
C THR A 40 46.83 3.01 9.89
N VAL A 41 46.77 1.99 9.03
CA VAL A 41 45.84 0.85 9.19
C VAL A 41 46.07 0.13 10.53
N LYS A 42 47.33 0.00 10.97
CA LYS A 42 47.68 -0.62 12.25
C LYS A 42 47.13 0.19 13.44
N GLN A 43 47.24 1.51 13.38
CA GLN A 43 46.72 2.40 14.42
C GLN A 43 45.18 2.40 14.43
N TYR A 44 44.52 2.41 13.27
CA TYR A 44 43.06 2.32 13.19
C TYR A 44 42.49 1.05 13.85
N LYS A 45 43.16 -0.10 13.65
CA LYS A 45 42.75 -1.36 14.29
C LYS A 45 42.89 -1.34 15.82
N LEU A 46 43.84 -0.58 16.36
CA LEU A 46 44.04 -0.44 17.80
C LEU A 46 43.09 0.59 18.44
N LEU A 47 42.86 1.71 17.75
CA LEU A 47 42.00 2.79 18.23
C LEU A 47 40.52 2.44 18.12
N THR A 48 40.13 1.64 17.14
CA THR A 48 38.74 1.33 16.76
C THR A 48 37.98 2.51 16.14
N ALA A 49 36.92 2.20 15.39
CA ALA A 49 36.13 3.19 14.65
C ALA A 49 35.42 4.22 15.55
N THR A 50 35.00 3.80 16.75
CA THR A 50 34.27 4.66 17.70
C THR A 50 35.16 5.77 18.26
N VAL A 51 36.42 5.47 18.56
CA VAL A 51 37.39 6.47 19.06
C VAL A 51 37.79 7.44 17.95
N LEU A 52 37.89 6.96 16.70
CA LEU A 52 38.11 7.83 15.55
C LEU A 52 36.98 8.85 15.39
N ILE A 53 35.73 8.41 15.51
CA ILE A 53 34.56 9.28 15.48
C ILE A 53 34.63 10.31 16.62
N GLY A 54 34.97 9.90 17.85
CA GLY A 54 35.17 10.81 18.97
C GLY A 54 36.23 11.89 18.73
N ARG A 55 37.34 11.55 18.05
CA ARG A 55 38.37 12.53 17.68
C ARG A 55 37.92 13.49 16.59
N LEU A 56 37.14 13.01 15.61
CA LEU A 56 36.56 13.85 14.57
C LEU A 56 35.54 14.84 15.15
N ILE A 57 34.76 14.41 16.13
CA ILE A 57 33.84 15.28 16.89
C ILE A 57 34.62 16.40 17.59
N ASN A 58 35.69 16.05 18.34
CA ASN A 58 36.51 17.04 19.05
C ASN A 58 37.30 17.98 18.11
N ALA A 59 37.45 17.61 16.83
CA ALA A 59 38.07 18.44 15.80
C ALA A 59 37.04 19.32 15.05
N ASN A 60 35.79 19.39 15.52
CA ASN A 60 34.66 20.09 14.91
C ASN A 60 34.31 19.63 13.48
N GLN A 61 34.72 18.41 13.10
CA GLN A 61 34.43 17.80 11.79
C GLN A 61 33.19 16.91 11.84
N HIS A 62 32.05 17.48 12.26
CA HIS A 62 30.80 16.74 12.52
C HIS A 62 30.20 16.08 11.27
N LEU A 63 30.27 16.73 10.11
CA LEU A 63 29.73 16.18 8.85
C LEU A 63 30.48 14.92 8.40
N LEU A 64 31.80 14.91 8.55
CA LEU A 64 32.62 13.74 8.22
C LEU A 64 32.35 12.60 9.21
N ALA A 65 32.27 12.92 10.51
CA ALA A 65 31.96 11.96 11.57
C ALA A 65 30.59 11.29 11.37
N LEU A 66 29.58 12.05 10.92
CA LEU A 66 28.25 11.53 10.59
C LEU A 66 28.31 10.57 9.41
N ARG A 67 28.93 10.99 8.29
CA ARG A 67 29.06 10.16 7.08
C ARG A 67 29.84 8.86 7.32
N ILE A 68 30.88 8.91 8.16
CA ILE A 68 31.65 7.71 8.53
C ILE A 68 30.82 6.79 9.44
N SER A 69 30.05 7.34 10.38
CA SER A 69 29.16 6.57 11.26
C SER A 69 28.08 5.83 10.45
N GLU A 70 27.42 6.51 9.51
CA GLU A 70 26.45 5.92 8.60
C GLU A 70 27.09 4.84 7.71
N TYR A 71 28.29 5.10 7.18
CA TYR A 71 29.00 4.15 6.32
C TYR A 71 29.42 2.86 7.05
N LEU A 72 29.72 2.96 8.35
CA LEU A 72 30.14 1.85 9.20
C LEU A 72 28.97 1.21 9.97
N ASN A 73 27.73 1.70 9.80
CA ASN A 73 26.55 1.31 10.58
C ASN A 73 26.75 1.46 12.10
N LEU A 74 27.39 2.55 12.53
CA LEU A 74 27.55 2.92 13.94
C LEU A 74 26.53 3.99 14.32
N ASN A 75 26.15 4.03 15.61
CA ASN A 75 25.12 4.95 16.11
C ASN A 75 25.55 6.43 15.90
N PRO A 76 24.81 7.23 15.10
CA PRO A 76 25.18 8.61 14.80
C PRO A 76 24.80 9.61 15.93
N GLU A 77 24.03 9.17 16.93
CA GLU A 77 23.47 10.03 17.99
C GLU A 77 24.52 10.86 18.74
N VAL A 78 25.70 10.28 19.02
CA VAL A 78 26.79 10.96 19.74
C VAL A 78 27.34 12.15 18.95
N VAL A 79 27.41 12.04 17.63
CA VAL A 79 27.88 13.12 16.74
C VAL A 79 26.87 14.26 16.71
N ILE A 80 25.57 13.92 16.62
CA ILE A 80 24.47 14.88 16.54
C ILE A 80 24.34 15.64 17.86
N MET A 81 24.42 14.94 18.99
CA MET A 81 24.36 15.54 20.33
C MET A 81 25.50 16.54 20.55
N HIS A 82 26.73 16.18 20.22
CA HIS A 82 27.86 17.10 20.37
C HIS A 82 27.77 18.28 19.40
N TRP A 83 27.33 18.06 18.16
CA TRP A 83 27.13 19.15 17.21
C TRP A 83 26.06 20.14 17.67
N ALA A 84 24.98 19.65 18.27
CA ALA A 84 23.95 20.48 18.88
C ALA A 84 24.52 21.29 20.07
N CYS A 85 25.23 20.66 21.00
CA CYS A 85 25.87 21.35 22.13
C CYS A 85 26.86 22.43 21.70
N GLU A 86 27.69 22.14 20.69
CA GLU A 86 28.68 23.08 20.15
C GLU A 86 28.00 24.28 19.46
N LYS A 87 26.94 24.03 18.69
CA LYS A 87 26.13 25.08 18.03
C LYS A 87 25.41 25.97 19.04
N ILE A 88 24.84 25.38 20.09
CA ILE A 88 24.15 26.09 21.17
C ILE A 88 25.12 26.98 21.96
N THR A 89 26.33 26.48 22.24
CA THR A 89 27.37 27.24 22.95
C THR A 89 27.91 28.39 22.09
N ALA A 90 28.02 28.20 20.78
CA ALA A 90 28.46 29.24 19.84
C ALA A 90 27.41 30.35 19.61
N SER A 91 26.12 30.11 19.88
CA SER A 91 25.03 31.07 19.71
C SER A 91 24.78 32.00 20.91
N ALA A 92 25.59 31.94 21.97
CA ALA A 92 25.40 32.69 23.23
C ALA A 92 25.61 34.23 23.16
N ALA A 93 25.48 34.87 22.00
CA ALA A 93 25.84 36.29 21.78
C ALA A 93 24.71 37.18 21.22
N ILE A 94 23.42 36.84 21.36
CA ILE A 94 22.31 37.68 20.84
C ILE A 94 21.19 37.82 21.90
N PRO A 95 20.62 39.03 22.14
CA PRO A 95 19.81 39.33 23.34
C PRO A 95 18.28 39.25 23.18
N ASP A 96 17.62 38.92 24.30
CA ASP A 96 16.28 39.18 24.85
C ASP A 96 14.99 39.14 23.99
N VAL A 97 15.06 39.09 22.67
CA VAL A 97 13.90 38.71 21.81
C VAL A 97 13.87 37.18 21.60
N VAL A 98 15.00 36.51 21.85
CA VAL A 98 15.22 35.06 21.82
C VAL A 98 14.74 34.36 23.11
N LEU A 99 14.23 35.10 24.10
CA LEU A 99 13.63 34.52 25.32
C LEU A 99 12.41 33.62 25.04
N LEU A 100 11.83 33.67 23.83
CA LEU A 100 10.86 32.68 23.37
C LEU A 100 11.51 31.32 23.02
N GLU A 101 12.75 31.29 22.51
CA GLU A 101 13.52 30.05 22.29
C GLU A 101 14.10 29.46 23.58
N GLY A 102 14.18 30.23 24.68
CA GLY A 102 14.52 29.71 26.02
C GLY A 102 13.47 28.74 26.62
N LEU A 103 12.31 28.58 25.97
CA LEU A 103 11.37 27.49 26.27
C LEU A 103 11.78 26.16 25.61
N LEU A 104 12.59 26.19 24.53
CA LEU A 104 13.11 25.01 23.84
C LEU A 104 14.15 24.26 24.68
N ASP A 105 15.04 24.99 25.37
CA ASP A 105 16.04 24.40 26.29
C ASP A 105 15.39 23.68 27.48
N LYS A 106 14.19 24.10 27.89
CA LYS A 106 13.50 23.50 29.03
C LYS A 106 12.88 22.16 28.71
N ILE A 107 12.61 21.81 27.45
CA ILE A 107 11.92 20.55 27.12
C ILE A 107 12.86 19.35 27.30
N PRO A 108 14.11 19.34 26.80
CA PRO A 108 15.08 18.30 27.14
C PRO A 108 15.37 18.20 28.65
N LEU A 109 15.42 19.34 29.35
CA LEU A 109 15.57 19.40 30.80
C LEU A 109 14.35 18.83 31.56
N LEU A 110 13.12 19.14 31.14
CA LEU A 110 11.89 18.59 31.73
C LEU A 110 11.72 17.10 31.42
N LEU A 111 12.17 16.64 30.25
CA LEU A 111 12.29 15.22 29.93
C LEU A 111 13.31 14.52 30.84
N SER A 112 14.43 15.20 31.19
CA SER A 112 15.43 14.68 32.13
C SER A 112 14.98 14.65 33.59
N ILE A 113 14.02 15.51 33.98
CA ILE A 113 13.48 15.63 35.35
C ILE A 113 12.20 14.79 35.53
N ASP A 114 11.83 13.98 34.52
CA ASP A 114 10.63 13.13 34.52
C ASP A 114 9.28 13.87 34.61
N GLU A 115 9.26 15.18 34.34
CA GLU A 115 8.03 15.97 34.27
C GLU A 115 7.41 15.92 32.86
N GLN A 116 7.12 14.70 32.40
CA GLN A 116 6.64 14.42 31.04
C GLN A 116 5.34 15.14 30.69
N ASP A 117 4.41 15.20 31.65
CA ASP A 117 3.13 15.89 31.47
C ASP A 117 3.28 17.38 31.20
N LYS A 118 4.18 18.06 31.94
CA LYS A 118 4.41 19.50 31.78
C LYS A 118 5.22 19.79 30.52
N ALA A 119 6.16 18.91 30.16
CA ALA A 119 6.90 19.01 28.91
C ALA A 119 5.95 18.95 27.71
N LEU A 120 5.03 17.97 27.71
CA LEU A 120 4.05 17.82 26.63
C LEU A 120 3.08 19.00 26.58
N GLN A 121 2.62 19.51 27.72
CA GLN A 121 1.73 20.69 27.76
C GLN A 121 2.42 21.93 27.15
N LYS A 122 3.68 22.18 27.52
CA LYS A 122 4.46 23.30 26.97
C LYS A 122 4.75 23.14 25.48
N SER A 123 5.00 21.92 25.01
CA SER A 123 5.18 21.65 23.57
C SER A 123 3.89 21.88 22.76
N ILE A 124 2.73 21.66 23.36
CA ILE A 124 1.43 21.97 22.73
C ILE A 124 1.22 23.48 22.69
N GLU A 125 1.55 24.19 23.76
CA GLU A 125 1.47 25.65 23.85
C GLU A 125 2.44 26.37 22.92
N SER A 126 3.59 25.76 22.60
CA SER A 126 4.53 26.32 21.63
C SER A 126 4.06 26.22 20.18
N GLY A 127 3.08 25.36 19.88
CA GLY A 127 2.51 25.19 18.55
C GLY A 127 3.45 24.55 17.51
N ASP A 128 4.63 24.09 17.94
CA ASP A 128 5.60 23.43 17.07
C ASP A 128 5.37 21.91 17.08
N THR A 129 4.99 21.38 15.93
CA THR A 129 4.67 19.96 15.75
C THR A 129 5.87 19.05 16.00
N ASP A 130 7.08 19.50 15.70
CA ASP A 130 8.29 18.68 15.81
C ASP A 130 8.68 18.47 17.27
N LEU A 131 8.48 19.48 18.13
CA LEU A 131 8.67 19.34 19.57
C LEU A 131 7.63 18.43 20.21
N VAL A 132 6.36 18.50 19.75
CA VAL A 132 5.33 17.58 20.21
C VAL A 132 5.71 16.14 19.83
N TYR A 133 6.20 15.90 18.61
CA TYR A 133 6.70 14.58 18.21
C TYR A 133 7.90 14.12 19.03
N LEU A 134 8.85 15.02 19.33
CA LEU A 134 10.04 14.70 20.13
C LEU A 134 9.64 14.25 21.54
N VAL A 135 8.75 14.99 22.20
CA VAL A 135 8.24 14.63 23.53
C VAL A 135 7.46 13.32 23.48
N LEU A 136 6.56 13.15 22.50
CA LEU A 136 5.79 11.91 22.33
C LEU A 136 6.70 10.69 22.11
N PHE A 137 7.76 10.83 21.30
CA PHE A 137 8.69 9.75 21.02
C PHE A 137 9.55 9.40 22.24
N HIS A 138 9.99 10.41 23.00
CA HIS A 138 10.74 10.19 24.23
C HIS A 138 9.92 9.42 25.27
N ILE A 139 8.65 9.83 25.46
CA ILE A 139 7.71 9.13 26.33
C ILE A 139 7.49 7.69 25.83
N TRP A 140 7.29 7.50 24.52
CA TRP A 140 7.09 6.18 23.93
C TRP A 140 8.31 5.24 24.08
N GLN A 141 9.53 5.77 23.90
CA GLN A 141 10.76 5.00 24.09
C GLN A 141 10.97 4.59 25.56
N LYS A 142 10.78 5.52 26.50
CA LYS A 142 10.93 5.24 27.94
C LYS A 142 9.97 4.14 28.38
N ILE A 143 8.71 4.22 27.95
CA ILE A 143 7.67 3.24 28.29
C ILE A 143 7.93 1.87 27.64
N SER A 144 8.44 1.85 26.41
CA SER A 144 8.85 0.62 25.72
C SER A 144 10.01 -0.11 26.43
N VAL A 145 10.91 0.64 27.07
CA VAL A 145 12.07 0.10 27.80
C VAL A 145 11.69 -0.33 29.23
N GLU A 146 10.86 0.45 29.92
CA GLU A 146 10.51 0.20 31.33
C GLU A 146 9.41 -0.87 31.52
N LYS A 147 8.71 -1.29 30.46
CA LYS A 147 7.59 -2.25 30.51
C LYS A 147 6.49 -1.88 31.53
N SER A 148 6.44 -0.62 31.93
CA SER A 148 5.30 -0.04 32.64
C SER A 148 4.14 0.05 31.66
N ALA A 149 2.93 -0.29 32.10
CA ALA A 149 1.79 -0.57 31.22
C ALA A 149 1.52 0.58 30.21
N PRO A 150 1.24 0.27 28.92
CA PRO A 150 0.88 1.25 27.89
C PRO A 150 -0.34 2.14 28.24
N LEU A 151 -1.11 1.75 29.26
CA LEU A 151 -2.34 2.39 29.68
C LEU A 151 -2.14 3.81 30.22
N ASP A 152 -0.99 4.08 30.87
CA ASP A 152 -0.70 5.43 31.38
C ASP A 152 -0.39 6.39 30.22
N PHE A 153 0.39 5.93 29.24
CA PHE A 153 0.68 6.67 28.01
C PHE A 153 -0.57 7.03 27.21
N PHE A 154 -1.42 6.02 26.95
CA PHE A 154 -2.63 6.22 26.17
C PHE A 154 -3.64 7.11 26.91
N GLY A 155 -3.67 7.07 28.24
CA GLY A 155 -4.41 8.03 29.06
C GLY A 155 -3.90 9.46 28.90
N VAL A 156 -2.59 9.69 29.03
CA VAL A 156 -1.95 11.01 28.89
C VAL A 156 -2.18 11.60 27.49
N ILE A 157 -2.06 10.79 26.44
CA ILE A 157 -2.31 11.22 25.06
C ILE A 157 -3.81 11.49 24.84
N ASN A 158 -4.69 10.61 25.30
CA ASN A 158 -6.12 10.76 25.07
C ASN A 158 -6.71 11.99 25.78
N ALA A 159 -6.12 12.41 26.90
CA ALA A 159 -6.47 13.65 27.58
C ALA A 159 -6.18 14.91 26.75
N ARG A 160 -5.32 14.83 25.72
CA ARG A 160 -4.82 15.97 24.94
C ARG A 160 -5.08 15.75 23.44
N PRO A 161 -6.15 16.35 22.87
CA PRO A 161 -6.55 16.11 21.48
C PRO A 161 -5.47 16.36 20.43
N LEU A 162 -4.66 17.42 20.57
CA LEU A 162 -3.61 17.73 19.60
C LEU A 162 -2.51 16.65 19.58
N ALA A 163 -2.05 16.22 20.76
CA ALA A 163 -1.04 15.18 20.89
C ALA A 163 -1.56 13.82 20.37
N ARG A 164 -2.84 13.52 20.64
CA ARG A 164 -3.54 12.35 20.11
C ARG A 164 -3.58 12.37 18.59
N ASP A 165 -4.03 13.46 17.98
CA ASP A 165 -4.24 13.53 16.55
C ASP A 165 -2.90 13.48 15.81
N LEU A 166 -1.85 14.08 16.37
CA LEU A 166 -0.47 13.95 15.89
C LEU A 166 0.05 12.51 16.02
N PHE A 167 -0.19 11.84 17.14
CA PHE A 167 0.16 10.43 17.32
C PHE A 167 -0.54 9.52 16.31
N ILE A 168 -1.85 9.72 16.10
CA ILE A 168 -2.64 9.00 15.09
C ILE A 168 -2.08 9.27 13.70
N ALA A 169 -1.77 10.53 13.37
CA ALA A 169 -1.21 10.90 12.07
C ALA A 169 0.14 10.23 11.81
N TYR A 170 1.05 10.26 12.80
CA TYR A 170 2.35 9.59 12.73
C TYR A 170 2.20 8.07 12.56
N ALA A 171 1.33 7.43 13.35
CA ALA A 171 1.11 5.99 13.28
C ALA A 171 0.38 5.58 11.99
N SER A 172 -0.46 6.45 11.43
CA SER A 172 -1.23 6.20 10.19
C SER A 172 -0.44 6.49 8.91
N CYS A 173 0.65 7.26 8.99
CA CYS A 173 1.51 7.60 7.85
C CYS A 173 2.39 6.39 7.46
N VAL A 174 1.88 5.59 6.53
CA VAL A 174 2.54 4.35 6.06
C VAL A 174 3.44 4.59 4.85
N GLU A 175 3.37 5.75 4.19
CA GLU A 175 3.87 5.88 2.82
C GLU A 175 5.36 6.28 2.67
N HIS A 176 6.02 6.84 3.69
CA HIS A 176 7.38 7.38 3.50
C HIS A 176 8.49 6.81 4.39
N CYS A 177 8.19 5.96 5.39
CA CYS A 177 9.25 5.32 6.16
C CYS A 177 9.68 4.00 5.47
N SER A 178 10.44 4.14 4.39
CA SER A 178 11.01 3.03 3.63
C SER A 178 12.22 2.39 4.33
N MET A 179 12.11 2.01 5.61
CA MET A 179 13.06 1.09 6.24
C MET A 179 12.37 0.21 7.29
N SER A 180 12.29 -1.09 6.98
CA SER A 180 11.94 -2.23 7.84
C SER A 180 10.45 -2.59 8.01
N ILE A 181 10.11 -3.78 7.47
CA ILE A 181 8.83 -4.50 7.64
C ILE A 181 8.50 -4.74 9.13
N MET A 182 9.51 -4.84 10.00
CA MET A 182 9.34 -5.09 11.44
C MET A 182 8.81 -3.85 12.19
N HIS A 183 9.17 -2.63 11.78
CA HIS A 183 8.66 -1.40 12.38
C HIS A 183 7.21 -1.10 11.97
N ARG A 184 6.73 -1.65 10.84
CA ARG A 184 5.36 -1.43 10.36
C ARG A 184 4.34 -2.23 11.17
N HIS A 185 4.63 -3.50 11.46
CA HIS A 185 3.76 -4.33 12.29
C HIS A 185 3.66 -3.81 13.73
N SER A 186 4.81 -3.41 14.32
CA SER A 186 4.82 -2.84 15.67
C SER A 186 4.05 -1.52 15.79
N LYS A 187 4.06 -0.67 14.75
CA LYS A 187 3.31 0.60 14.73
C LYS A 187 1.79 0.41 14.62
N HIS A 188 1.34 -0.50 13.76
CA HIS A 188 -0.09 -0.80 13.63
C HIS A 188 -0.65 -1.50 14.87
N GLU A 189 0.13 -2.38 15.50
CA GLU A 189 -0.27 -3.06 16.74
C GLU A 189 -0.40 -2.07 17.90
N ALA A 190 0.57 -1.17 18.08
CA ALA A 190 0.48 -0.11 19.09
C ALA A 190 -0.72 0.82 18.88
N LEU A 191 -1.04 1.15 17.63
CA LEU A 191 -2.21 1.98 17.30
C LEU A 191 -3.54 1.24 17.54
N LYS A 192 -3.57 -0.07 17.27
CA LYS A 192 -4.71 -0.93 17.60
C LYS A 192 -4.94 -0.98 19.11
N ASP A 193 -3.89 -1.19 19.89
CA ASP A 193 -3.96 -1.20 21.35
C ASP A 193 -4.40 0.16 21.92
N PHE A 194 -3.95 1.26 21.30
CA PHE A 194 -4.43 2.61 21.61
C PHE A 194 -5.95 2.75 21.37
N PHE A 195 -6.46 2.35 20.21
CA PHE A 195 -7.89 2.47 19.91
C PHE A 195 -8.76 1.53 20.78
N LEU A 196 -8.27 0.33 21.09
CA LEU A 196 -8.98 -0.60 21.98
C LEU A 196 -9.01 -0.10 23.43
N SER A 197 -7.89 0.44 23.94
CA SER A 197 -7.81 0.96 25.31
C SER A 197 -8.61 2.26 25.52
N THR A 198 -8.72 3.09 24.49
CA THR A 198 -9.52 4.33 24.53
C THR A 198 -11.01 4.13 24.22
N GLY A 199 -11.43 2.90 23.89
CA GLY A 199 -12.82 2.58 23.54
C GLY A 199 -13.24 3.04 22.14
N ARG A 200 -12.30 3.49 21.29
CA ARG A 200 -12.56 3.89 19.90
C ARG A 200 -12.52 2.69 18.97
N LEU A 201 -13.48 1.78 19.14
CA LEU A 201 -13.59 0.51 18.40
C LEU A 201 -13.69 0.72 16.88
N GLN A 202 -14.28 1.83 16.45
CA GLN A 202 -14.51 2.19 15.05
C GLN A 202 -13.18 2.41 14.32
N ASP A 203 -12.29 3.19 14.92
CA ASP A 203 -10.96 3.49 14.38
C ASP A 203 -10.10 2.21 14.31
N ALA A 204 -10.20 1.33 15.31
CA ALA A 204 -9.58 0.00 15.28
C ALA A 204 -10.12 -0.85 14.13
N GLY A 205 -11.44 -0.83 13.88
CA GLY A 205 -12.07 -1.50 12.75
C GLY A 205 -11.54 -1.00 11.39
N PHE A 206 -11.45 0.32 11.21
CA PHE A 206 -10.90 0.91 9.99
C PHE A 206 -9.42 0.58 9.79
N LEU A 207 -8.64 0.55 10.87
CA LEU A 207 -7.23 0.15 10.83
C LEU A 207 -7.04 -1.29 10.34
N LEU A 208 -7.88 -2.22 10.81
CA LEU A 208 -7.86 -3.62 10.37
C LEU A 208 -8.27 -3.76 8.89
N LEU A 209 -9.22 -2.96 8.41
CA LEU A 209 -9.58 -2.94 7.00
C LEU A 209 -8.44 -2.40 6.12
N LYS A 210 -7.69 -1.42 6.62
CA LYS A 210 -6.49 -0.90 5.93
C LYS A 210 -5.40 -1.96 5.86
N GLU A 211 -5.12 -2.66 6.97
CA GLU A 211 -4.16 -3.76 7.02
C GLU A 211 -4.53 -4.90 6.04
N SER A 212 -5.82 -5.25 5.97
CA SER A 212 -6.36 -6.22 5.00
C SER A 212 -6.02 -5.85 3.54
N ARG A 213 -6.17 -4.57 3.15
CA ARG A 213 -5.83 -4.09 1.80
C ARG A 213 -4.33 -4.09 1.51
N GLU A 214 -3.50 -3.85 2.52
CA GLU A 214 -2.04 -3.92 2.34
C GLU A 214 -1.56 -5.34 2.05
N LEU A 215 -2.22 -6.35 2.65
CA LEU A 215 -1.95 -7.76 2.34
C LEU A 215 -2.29 -8.11 0.89
N GLU A 216 -3.34 -7.50 0.32
CA GLU A 216 -3.73 -7.66 -1.09
C GLU A 216 -2.69 -7.07 -2.06
N ARG A 217 -2.11 -5.92 -1.73
CA ARG A 217 -1.13 -5.22 -2.59
C ARG A 217 0.22 -5.94 -2.69
N ASN A 218 0.50 -6.91 -1.81
CA ASN A 218 1.76 -7.64 -1.83
C ASN A 218 1.82 -8.59 -3.04
N PRO A 219 2.75 -8.42 -4.00
CA PRO A 219 2.80 -9.19 -5.25
C PRO A 219 2.99 -10.70 -5.09
N MET A 220 3.39 -11.14 -3.89
CA MET A 220 3.55 -12.55 -3.54
C MET A 220 2.23 -13.22 -3.14
N ALA A 221 1.19 -12.44 -2.79
CA ALA A 221 -0.12 -12.94 -2.40
C ALA A 221 -1.07 -13.18 -3.59
N SER A 222 -0.87 -12.48 -4.71
CA SER A 222 -1.75 -12.54 -5.89
C SER A 222 -1.67 -13.83 -6.70
N LYS A 223 -0.65 -14.68 -6.46
CA LYS A 223 -0.52 -15.97 -7.14
C LYS A 223 -1.06 -17.11 -6.26
N GLY A 224 -2.39 -17.26 -6.30
CA GLY A 224 -3.09 -18.53 -5.99
C GLY A 224 -2.83 -19.16 -4.62
N SER A 225 -2.36 -18.40 -3.64
CA SER A 225 -1.91 -18.96 -2.36
C SER A 225 -2.99 -18.90 -1.26
N PRO A 226 -2.88 -19.74 -0.20
CA PRO A 226 -3.76 -19.75 0.98
C PRO A 226 -3.77 -18.46 1.84
N LEU A 227 -3.10 -17.40 1.38
CA LEU A 227 -2.91 -16.12 2.07
C LEU A 227 -4.20 -15.28 2.18
N HIS A 228 -5.28 -15.69 1.50
CA HIS A 228 -6.61 -15.09 1.67
C HIS A 228 -7.21 -15.37 3.06
N GLY A 229 -6.82 -16.45 3.72
CA GLY A 229 -7.27 -16.75 5.09
C GLY A 229 -6.95 -15.63 6.09
N PRO A 230 -5.68 -15.20 6.20
CA PRO A 230 -5.30 -14.01 6.98
C PRO A 230 -6.12 -12.75 6.67
N GLN A 231 -6.31 -12.43 5.39
CA GLN A 231 -7.08 -11.25 4.97
C GLN A 231 -8.55 -11.34 5.44
N VAL A 232 -9.21 -12.47 5.19
CA VAL A 232 -10.59 -12.71 5.60
C VAL A 232 -10.73 -12.60 7.12
N ARG A 233 -9.78 -13.14 7.90
CA ARG A 233 -9.81 -13.04 9.38
C ARG A 233 -9.74 -11.59 9.86
N LEU A 234 -8.92 -10.75 9.24
CA LEU A 234 -8.82 -9.33 9.59
C LEU A 234 -10.14 -8.60 9.30
N VAL A 235 -10.76 -8.85 8.14
CA VAL A 235 -12.06 -8.26 7.78
C VAL A 235 -13.16 -8.74 8.72
N GLU A 236 -13.17 -10.02 9.10
CA GLU A 236 -14.12 -10.56 10.09
C GLU A 236 -13.91 -9.96 11.48
N GLN A 237 -12.66 -9.71 11.88
CA GLN A 237 -12.37 -9.01 13.13
C GLN A 237 -12.87 -7.57 13.09
N ALA A 238 -12.68 -6.86 11.97
CA ALA A 238 -13.22 -5.51 11.78
C ALA A 238 -14.75 -5.51 11.87
N HIS A 239 -15.44 -6.48 11.23
CA HIS A 239 -16.88 -6.66 11.34
C HIS A 239 -17.35 -6.78 12.80
N ARG A 240 -16.66 -7.58 13.62
CA ARG A 240 -16.99 -7.75 15.05
C ARG A 240 -16.87 -6.44 15.81
N LEU A 241 -15.79 -5.69 15.60
CA LEU A 241 -15.58 -4.39 16.26
C LEU A 241 -16.66 -3.37 15.86
N PHE A 242 -17.05 -3.31 14.59
CA PHE A 242 -18.14 -2.45 14.14
C PHE A 242 -19.51 -2.91 14.66
N ALA A 243 -19.73 -4.22 14.85
CA ALA A 243 -20.97 -4.76 15.37
C ALA A 243 -21.23 -4.40 16.85
N GLU A 244 -20.19 -4.04 17.61
CA GLU A 244 -20.32 -3.60 19.00
C GLU A 244 -20.98 -2.23 19.13
N THR A 245 -20.96 -1.40 18.07
CA THR A 245 -21.57 -0.05 18.05
C THR A 245 -22.76 0.03 17.09
N LYS A 246 -23.86 0.65 17.54
CA LYS A 246 -25.08 0.82 16.72
C LYS A 246 -24.93 1.86 15.59
N GLU A 247 -23.92 2.72 15.68
CA GLU A 247 -23.67 3.78 14.68
C GLU A 247 -23.07 3.21 13.39
N HIS A 248 -22.28 2.13 13.47
CA HIS A 248 -21.49 1.58 12.35
C HIS A 248 -22.07 0.28 11.79
N LEU A 249 -23.40 0.16 11.79
CA LEU A 249 -24.09 -1.03 11.28
C LEU A 249 -23.84 -1.23 9.77
N PHE A 250 -23.70 -0.14 9.02
CA PHE A 250 -23.42 -0.20 7.59
C PHE A 250 -22.01 -0.77 7.33
N GLU A 251 -21.00 -0.28 8.03
CA GLU A 251 -19.61 -0.71 7.96
C GLU A 251 -19.48 -2.17 8.40
N SER A 252 -20.19 -2.54 9.47
CA SER A 252 -20.28 -3.92 9.94
C SER A 252 -20.83 -4.84 8.85
N LYS A 253 -21.98 -4.50 8.25
CA LYS A 253 -22.57 -5.31 7.18
C LYS A 253 -21.73 -5.34 5.91
N SER A 254 -21.11 -4.22 5.56
CA SER A 254 -20.22 -4.11 4.40
C SER A 254 -18.97 -4.98 4.58
N ALA A 255 -18.38 -5.01 5.78
CA ALA A 255 -17.24 -5.89 6.09
C ALA A 255 -17.66 -7.37 6.07
N GLU A 256 -18.85 -7.70 6.57
CA GLU A 256 -19.42 -9.05 6.51
C GLU A 256 -19.58 -9.52 5.05
N GLU A 257 -20.15 -8.69 4.17
CA GLU A 257 -20.30 -8.98 2.75
C GLU A 257 -18.94 -9.06 2.04
N HIS A 258 -17.99 -8.20 2.37
CA HIS A 258 -16.65 -8.25 1.80
C HIS A 258 -15.92 -9.57 2.15
N ALA A 259 -15.99 -10.01 3.40
CA ALA A 259 -15.42 -11.29 3.82
C ALA A 259 -16.08 -12.48 3.09
N LYS A 260 -17.40 -12.44 2.90
CA LYS A 260 -18.13 -13.44 2.11
C LYS A 260 -17.70 -13.44 0.64
N LEU A 261 -17.54 -12.26 0.03
CA LEU A 261 -17.12 -12.12 -1.35
C LEU A 261 -15.74 -12.75 -1.58
N LEU A 262 -14.77 -12.48 -0.71
CA LEU A 262 -13.44 -13.08 -0.80
C LEU A 262 -13.48 -14.62 -0.75
N ARG A 263 -14.36 -15.21 0.07
CA ARG A 263 -14.54 -16.67 0.13
C ARG A 263 -15.15 -17.23 -1.16
N VAL A 264 -16.18 -16.58 -1.68
CA VAL A 264 -16.83 -16.98 -2.94
C VAL A 264 -15.83 -16.86 -4.10
N GLN A 265 -15.09 -15.75 -4.18
CA GLN A 265 -14.05 -15.54 -5.18
C GLN A 265 -12.98 -16.63 -5.09
N HIS A 266 -12.47 -16.94 -3.90
CA HIS A 266 -11.51 -18.03 -3.74
C HIS A 266 -12.06 -19.38 -4.22
N GLN A 267 -13.32 -19.71 -3.90
CA GLN A 267 -13.95 -20.94 -4.40
C GLN A 267 -14.09 -20.94 -5.93
N LEU A 268 -14.38 -19.79 -6.52
CA LEU A 268 -14.43 -19.63 -7.98
C LEU A 268 -13.05 -19.84 -8.61
N GLU A 269 -11.98 -19.28 -8.03
CA GLU A 269 -10.60 -19.51 -8.50
C GLU A 269 -10.21 -20.98 -8.42
N VAL A 270 -10.57 -21.68 -7.34
CA VAL A 270 -10.31 -23.13 -7.19
C VAL A 270 -11.08 -23.93 -8.26
N SER A 271 -12.34 -23.58 -8.51
CA SER A 271 -13.17 -24.29 -9.49
C SER A 271 -12.78 -24.04 -10.95
N THR A 272 -12.34 -22.82 -11.26
CA THR A 272 -11.99 -22.38 -12.62
C THR A 272 -10.50 -22.53 -12.93
N LYS A 273 -9.68 -22.73 -11.89
CA LYS A 273 -8.20 -22.74 -11.94
C LYS A 273 -7.60 -21.44 -12.49
N GLN A 274 -8.29 -20.32 -12.34
CA GLN A 274 -7.85 -19.00 -12.77
C GLN A 274 -7.81 -18.04 -11.58
N ALA A 275 -6.68 -17.38 -11.37
CA ALA A 275 -6.47 -16.40 -10.29
C ALA A 275 -6.82 -14.97 -10.77
N ILE A 276 -8.09 -14.75 -11.12
CA ILE A 276 -8.59 -13.47 -11.67
C ILE A 276 -9.72 -12.86 -10.86
N PHE A 277 -10.25 -13.60 -9.88
CA PHE A 277 -11.49 -13.21 -9.21
C PHE A 277 -11.24 -12.43 -7.92
N VAL A 278 -10.21 -12.81 -7.16
CA VAL A 278 -9.99 -12.19 -5.85
C VAL A 278 -9.55 -10.73 -6.00
N GLY A 279 -10.14 -9.87 -5.17
CA GLY A 279 -9.90 -8.42 -5.18
C GLY A 279 -10.80 -7.65 -6.13
N SER A 280 -11.50 -8.34 -7.04
CA SER A 280 -12.47 -7.72 -7.93
C SER A 280 -13.76 -7.31 -7.21
N SER A 281 -14.49 -6.33 -7.74
CA SER A 281 -15.81 -5.97 -7.21
C SER A 281 -16.85 -7.06 -7.49
N VAL A 282 -17.97 -7.07 -6.77
CA VAL A 282 -19.11 -7.97 -7.06
C VAL A 282 -19.56 -7.85 -8.53
N SER A 283 -19.55 -6.63 -9.06
CA SER A 283 -19.92 -6.36 -10.46
C SER A 283 -18.92 -6.99 -11.44
N ASP A 284 -17.63 -6.85 -11.17
CA ASP A 284 -16.57 -7.40 -12.02
C ASP A 284 -16.46 -8.91 -11.90
N THR A 285 -16.69 -9.48 -10.71
CA THR A 285 -16.81 -10.93 -10.51
C THR A 285 -17.95 -11.50 -11.37
N ILE A 286 -19.13 -10.87 -11.36
CA ILE A 286 -20.27 -11.30 -12.19
C ILE A 286 -19.94 -11.23 -13.68
N LYS A 287 -19.38 -10.09 -14.15
CA LYS A 287 -18.97 -9.93 -15.56
C LYS A 287 -17.97 -11.01 -15.96
N THR A 288 -16.96 -11.25 -15.14
CA THR A 288 -15.91 -12.25 -15.39
C THR A 288 -16.49 -13.67 -15.45
N CYS A 289 -17.41 -14.03 -14.54
CA CYS A 289 -18.10 -15.33 -14.61
C CYS A 289 -18.87 -15.54 -15.92
N ILE A 290 -19.54 -14.49 -16.43
CA ILE A 290 -20.29 -14.54 -17.69
C ILE A 290 -19.35 -14.63 -18.89
N VAL A 291 -18.26 -13.85 -18.89
CA VAL A 291 -17.24 -13.87 -19.95
C VAL A 291 -16.62 -15.25 -20.10
N MET A 292 -16.45 -15.97 -18.99
CA MET A 292 -15.96 -17.36 -19.00
C MET A 292 -17.03 -18.42 -19.31
N GLY A 293 -18.28 -18.03 -19.58
CA GLY A 293 -19.37 -18.95 -19.89
C GLY A 293 -19.97 -19.68 -18.68
N ASN A 294 -19.61 -19.29 -17.44
CA ASN A 294 -20.18 -19.88 -16.23
C ASN A 294 -21.35 -19.04 -15.69
N GLU A 295 -22.48 -19.04 -16.44
CA GLU A 295 -23.66 -18.26 -16.06
C GLU A 295 -24.28 -18.72 -14.73
N ARG A 296 -24.16 -20.02 -14.40
CA ARG A 296 -24.69 -20.57 -13.15
C ARG A 296 -24.00 -19.95 -11.93
N ALA A 297 -22.69 -19.75 -11.99
CA ALA A 297 -21.95 -19.06 -10.93
C ALA A 297 -22.36 -17.59 -10.82
N ALA A 298 -22.53 -16.89 -11.95
CA ALA A 298 -22.96 -15.49 -11.96
C ALA A 298 -24.33 -15.30 -11.30
N VAL A 299 -25.29 -16.20 -11.55
CA VAL A 299 -26.62 -16.16 -10.91
C VAL A 299 -26.53 -16.43 -9.40
N LYS A 300 -25.66 -17.35 -8.96
CA LYS A 300 -25.42 -17.59 -7.53
C LYS A 300 -24.91 -16.33 -6.83
N VAL A 301 -23.88 -15.69 -7.38
CA VAL A 301 -23.32 -14.42 -6.85
C VAL A 301 -24.40 -13.34 -6.81
N LYS A 302 -25.21 -13.20 -7.87
CA LYS A 302 -26.34 -12.26 -7.89
C LYS A 302 -27.30 -12.49 -6.70
N SER A 303 -27.68 -13.75 -6.47
CA SER A 303 -28.63 -14.11 -5.40
C SER A 303 -28.06 -13.91 -4.01
N GLU A 304 -26.77 -14.19 -3.82
CA GLU A 304 -26.09 -14.13 -2.53
C GLU A 304 -25.86 -12.67 -2.08
N PHE A 305 -25.47 -11.79 -3.00
CA PHE A 305 -25.24 -10.36 -2.75
C PHE A 305 -26.46 -9.48 -3.03
N LYS A 306 -27.63 -10.09 -3.30
CA LYS A 306 -28.91 -9.39 -3.56
C LYS A 306 -28.77 -8.25 -4.57
N VAL A 307 -28.04 -8.50 -5.65
CA VAL A 307 -27.77 -7.49 -6.69
C VAL A 307 -29.10 -7.08 -7.34
N PRO A 308 -29.43 -5.77 -7.40
CA PRO A 308 -30.67 -5.29 -8.00
C PRO A 308 -30.83 -5.76 -9.45
N ASP A 309 -32.05 -6.12 -9.85
CA ASP A 309 -32.30 -6.64 -11.20
C ASP A 309 -31.85 -5.65 -12.29
N LYS A 310 -32.12 -4.35 -12.12
CA LYS A 310 -31.66 -3.32 -13.07
C LYS A 310 -30.14 -3.38 -13.31
N ARG A 311 -29.35 -3.57 -12.25
CA ARG A 311 -27.88 -3.71 -12.32
C ARG A 311 -27.47 -5.03 -12.95
N TRP A 312 -28.18 -6.13 -12.65
CA TRP A 312 -27.94 -7.43 -13.26
C TRP A 312 -28.10 -7.40 -14.79
N TYR A 313 -29.17 -6.80 -15.29
CA TYR A 313 -29.40 -6.69 -16.74
C TYR A 313 -28.28 -5.90 -17.43
N TRP A 314 -27.83 -4.80 -16.81
CA TRP A 314 -26.72 -4.00 -17.33
C TRP A 314 -25.40 -4.78 -17.33
N LEU A 315 -25.07 -5.48 -16.24
CA LEU A 315 -23.85 -6.30 -16.18
C LEU A 315 -23.87 -7.46 -17.18
N LYS A 316 -25.01 -8.15 -17.32
CA LYS A 316 -25.14 -9.27 -18.26
C LYS A 316 -25.10 -8.80 -19.71
N SER A 317 -25.75 -7.68 -20.06
CA SER A 317 -25.68 -7.15 -21.43
C SER A 317 -24.27 -6.72 -21.81
N CYS A 318 -23.58 -5.98 -20.93
CA CYS A 318 -22.18 -5.59 -21.16
C CYS A 318 -21.26 -6.81 -21.30
N ALA A 319 -21.39 -7.81 -20.41
CA ALA A 319 -20.53 -9.00 -20.47
C ALA A 319 -20.76 -9.84 -21.74
N LEU A 320 -22.03 -10.04 -22.15
CA LEU A 320 -22.35 -10.76 -23.39
C LEU A 320 -21.84 -10.03 -24.63
N ALA A 321 -21.95 -8.70 -24.65
CA ALA A 321 -21.42 -7.87 -25.72
C ALA A 321 -19.88 -7.92 -25.78
N THR A 322 -19.18 -7.94 -24.64
CA THR A 322 -17.72 -8.11 -24.58
C THR A 322 -17.26 -9.46 -25.14
N VAL A 323 -18.04 -10.52 -24.95
CA VAL A 323 -17.77 -11.84 -25.55
C VAL A 323 -18.13 -11.89 -27.04
N GLY A 324 -19.02 -11.00 -27.50
CA GLY A 324 -19.59 -11.03 -28.85
C GLY A 324 -20.66 -12.11 -29.04
N ASN A 325 -21.26 -12.60 -27.95
CA ASN A 325 -22.32 -13.61 -28.02
C ASN A 325 -23.71 -12.95 -28.20
N TRP A 326 -23.99 -12.54 -29.44
CA TRP A 326 -25.20 -11.82 -29.81
C TRP A 326 -26.47 -12.69 -29.73
N ASP A 327 -26.37 -13.98 -30.02
CA ASP A 327 -27.50 -14.91 -29.96
C ASP A 327 -28.02 -15.07 -28.51
N ALA A 328 -27.08 -15.16 -27.55
CA ALA A 328 -27.42 -15.20 -26.13
C ALA A 328 -27.99 -13.86 -25.65
N LEU A 329 -27.49 -12.73 -26.16
CA LEU A 329 -28.02 -11.40 -25.85
C LEU A 329 -29.45 -11.23 -26.38
N GLU A 330 -29.73 -11.70 -27.59
CA GLU A 330 -31.07 -11.67 -28.17
C GLU A 330 -32.04 -12.54 -27.38
N THR A 331 -31.63 -13.75 -27.02
CA THR A 331 -32.43 -14.65 -26.17
C THR A 331 -32.74 -13.99 -24.82
N PHE A 332 -31.72 -13.41 -24.17
CA PHE A 332 -31.87 -12.72 -22.88
C PHE A 332 -32.83 -11.52 -22.95
N SER A 333 -32.84 -10.78 -24.07
CA SER A 333 -33.76 -9.66 -24.28
C SER A 333 -35.24 -10.06 -24.41
N ARG A 334 -35.50 -11.33 -24.78
CA ARG A 334 -36.83 -11.88 -25.04
C ARG A 334 -37.43 -12.57 -23.81
N GLU A 335 -36.61 -13.04 -22.87
CA GLU A 335 -37.07 -13.77 -21.68
C GLU A 335 -38.02 -12.95 -20.80
N LYS A 336 -37.59 -11.77 -20.37
CA LYS A 336 -38.36 -10.87 -19.51
C LYS A 336 -38.04 -9.42 -19.85
N ARG A 337 -39.03 -8.54 -19.68
CA ARG A 337 -38.82 -7.10 -19.85
C ARG A 337 -37.82 -6.60 -18.81
N PRO A 338 -36.69 -5.99 -19.23
CA PRO A 338 -35.67 -5.51 -18.31
C PRO A 338 -36.21 -4.36 -17.42
N PRO A 339 -36.03 -4.43 -16.10
CA PRO A 339 -36.37 -3.33 -15.20
C PRO A 339 -35.43 -2.15 -15.47
N GLY A 340 -35.99 -1.04 -15.94
CA GLY A 340 -35.23 0.12 -16.42
C GLY A 340 -35.11 0.22 -17.96
N GLY A 341 -35.76 -0.69 -18.71
CA GLY A 341 -35.84 -0.60 -20.18
C GLY A 341 -34.63 -1.20 -20.91
N TYR A 342 -34.59 -0.98 -22.22
CA TYR A 342 -33.59 -1.58 -23.13
C TYR A 342 -32.31 -0.75 -23.27
N LYS A 343 -32.17 0.36 -22.54
CA LYS A 343 -30.98 1.23 -22.58
C LYS A 343 -29.65 0.47 -22.38
N PRO A 344 -29.53 -0.44 -21.39
CA PRO A 344 -28.31 -1.22 -21.20
C PRO A 344 -27.92 -2.13 -22.37
N PHE A 345 -28.89 -2.53 -23.21
CA PHE A 345 -28.62 -3.35 -24.38
C PHE A 345 -28.11 -2.49 -25.53
N VAL A 346 -28.69 -1.30 -25.71
CA VAL A 346 -28.26 -0.34 -26.74
C VAL A 346 -26.84 0.14 -26.45
N GLU A 347 -26.55 0.59 -25.23
CA GLU A 347 -25.22 1.03 -24.80
C GLU A 347 -24.18 -0.08 -25.01
N ALA A 348 -24.47 -1.31 -24.55
CA ALA A 348 -23.55 -2.44 -24.69
C ALA A 348 -23.28 -2.81 -26.17
N CYS A 349 -24.29 -2.72 -27.05
CA CYS A 349 -24.11 -2.99 -28.48
C CYS A 349 -23.32 -1.88 -29.20
N ILE A 350 -23.52 -0.62 -28.81
CA ILE A 350 -22.76 0.53 -29.34
C ILE A 350 -21.30 0.43 -28.89
N ASP A 351 -21.04 0.18 -27.62
CA ASP A 351 -19.69 0.03 -27.07
C ASP A 351 -18.89 -1.09 -27.75
N ALA A 352 -19.58 -2.14 -28.21
CA ALA A 352 -19.00 -3.27 -28.93
C ALA A 352 -19.00 -3.10 -30.47
N GLY A 353 -19.46 -1.95 -30.97
CA GLY A 353 -19.44 -1.59 -32.40
C GLY A 353 -20.47 -2.32 -33.27
N GLN A 354 -21.44 -3.04 -32.69
CA GLN A 354 -22.41 -3.84 -33.44
C GLN A 354 -23.73 -3.09 -33.66
N LYS A 355 -23.75 -2.31 -34.74
CA LYS A 355 -24.88 -1.42 -35.10
C LYS A 355 -26.16 -2.17 -35.45
N THR A 356 -26.05 -3.32 -36.11
CA THR A 356 -27.20 -4.14 -36.55
C THR A 356 -28.02 -4.66 -35.39
N GLU A 357 -27.36 -5.10 -34.32
CA GLU A 357 -28.01 -5.56 -33.09
C GLU A 357 -28.58 -4.39 -32.28
N ALA A 358 -27.87 -3.26 -32.21
CA ALA A 358 -28.34 -2.06 -31.53
C ALA A 358 -29.69 -1.56 -32.11
N LEU A 359 -29.84 -1.57 -33.44
CA LEU A 359 -31.07 -1.18 -34.13
C LEU A 359 -32.29 -2.03 -33.76
N LYS A 360 -32.11 -3.28 -33.29
CA LYS A 360 -33.23 -4.12 -32.81
C LYS A 360 -33.79 -3.64 -31.47
N TYR A 361 -32.99 -2.92 -30.68
CA TYR A 361 -33.33 -2.52 -29.31
C TYR A 361 -33.74 -1.06 -29.18
N ILE A 362 -33.22 -0.17 -30.04
CA ILE A 362 -33.56 1.27 -30.02
C ILE A 362 -35.07 1.53 -30.13
N PRO A 363 -35.84 0.87 -31.02
CA PRO A 363 -37.29 1.08 -31.09
C PRO A 363 -38.03 0.67 -29.82
N LYS A 364 -37.44 -0.20 -29.00
CA LYS A 364 -38.03 -0.74 -27.76
C LYS A 364 -37.77 0.16 -26.55
N LEU A 365 -36.95 1.21 -26.68
CA LEU A 365 -36.74 2.18 -25.60
C LEU A 365 -38.04 2.91 -25.29
N THR A 366 -38.34 3.14 -24.02
CA THR A 366 -39.59 3.80 -23.62
C THR A 366 -39.53 5.31 -23.83
N ASP A 367 -38.36 5.91 -23.60
CA ASP A 367 -38.15 7.35 -23.66
C ASP A 367 -37.79 7.82 -25.09
N PRO A 368 -38.49 8.81 -25.67
CA PRO A 368 -38.18 9.36 -26.98
C PRO A 368 -36.81 10.05 -27.08
N GLY A 369 -36.32 10.66 -25.99
CA GLY A 369 -35.01 11.30 -25.93
C GLY A 369 -33.89 10.28 -26.10
N GLU A 370 -33.91 9.22 -25.28
CA GLU A 370 -32.95 8.11 -25.36
C GLU A 370 -32.98 7.40 -26.73
N ARG A 371 -34.15 7.33 -27.40
CA ARG A 371 -34.22 6.83 -28.78
C ARG A 371 -33.44 7.70 -29.75
N SER A 372 -33.61 9.02 -29.67
CA SER A 372 -32.92 9.96 -30.56
C SER A 372 -31.41 9.95 -30.34
N GLU A 373 -30.96 9.83 -29.09
CA GLU A 373 -29.55 9.69 -28.72
C GLU A 373 -28.95 8.39 -29.28
N GLY A 374 -29.67 7.26 -29.14
CA GLY A 374 -29.22 5.97 -29.68
C GLY A 374 -29.06 5.97 -31.20
N TYR A 375 -30.00 6.59 -31.94
CA TYR A 375 -29.86 6.74 -33.40
C TYR A 375 -28.72 7.69 -33.79
N ALA A 376 -28.49 8.75 -33.02
CA ALA A 376 -27.40 9.69 -33.26
C ALA A 376 -26.03 9.01 -33.06
N GLN A 377 -25.86 8.23 -32.00
CA GLN A 377 -24.61 7.51 -31.71
C GLN A 377 -24.27 6.48 -32.80
N ILE A 378 -25.26 5.73 -33.31
CA ILE A 378 -25.05 4.79 -34.43
C ILE A 378 -24.61 5.51 -35.71
N SER A 379 -25.15 6.71 -35.95
CA SER A 379 -24.89 7.52 -37.15
C SER A 379 -23.50 8.19 -37.12
N ILE A 380 -23.03 8.64 -35.96
CA ILE A 380 -21.75 9.36 -35.79
C ILE A 380 -20.55 8.42 -35.94
N GLU A 381 -20.64 7.17 -35.47
CA GLU A 381 -19.57 6.16 -35.67
C GLU A 381 -19.44 5.66 -37.12
N GLY A 382 -20.13 6.30 -38.09
CA GLY A 382 -19.94 6.07 -39.52
C GLY A 382 -18.63 6.62 -40.06
N GLU A 383 -17.94 7.50 -39.31
CA GLU A 383 -16.59 7.96 -39.64
C GLU A 383 -15.53 7.20 -38.83
N PRO A 384 -14.62 6.46 -39.47
CA PRO A 384 -13.53 5.77 -38.78
C PRO A 384 -12.46 6.80 -38.39
N GLY A 385 -12.61 7.43 -37.23
CA GLY A 385 -11.70 8.53 -36.86
C GLY A 385 -11.42 8.78 -35.38
N LEU A 386 -12.37 8.56 -34.47
CA LEU A 386 -12.14 8.87 -33.05
C LEU A 386 -12.67 7.75 -32.14
N LEU A 387 -11.78 6.84 -31.76
CA LEU A 387 -11.99 5.94 -30.64
C LEU A 387 -12.03 6.76 -29.34
N SER A 388 -13.23 7.02 -28.81
CA SER A 388 -13.41 7.27 -27.39
C SER A 388 -13.08 5.98 -26.62
N PRO A 389 -12.29 6.02 -25.53
CA PRO A 389 -12.04 4.83 -24.74
C PRO A 389 -13.37 4.32 -24.15
N PRO A 390 -13.53 2.99 -23.96
CA PRO A 390 -14.77 2.42 -23.45
C PRO A 390 -15.07 3.01 -22.07
N THR A 391 -16.14 3.80 -21.98
CA THR A 391 -16.61 4.43 -20.73
C THR A 391 -17.42 3.48 -19.85
N CYS A 392 -17.33 2.17 -20.08
CA CYS A 392 -17.81 1.18 -19.12
C CYS A 392 -16.88 1.22 -17.90
N GLY A 393 -17.26 2.04 -16.91
CA GLY A 393 -16.52 2.36 -15.69
C GLY A 393 -15.88 1.15 -15.02
N SER A 394 -14.67 0.85 -15.46
CA SER A 394 -13.71 -0.10 -14.89
C SER A 394 -12.36 0.24 -15.54
N LYS A 395 -11.67 1.26 -14.99
CA LYS A 395 -10.24 1.41 -15.25
C LYS A 395 -9.56 0.17 -14.67
N GLY A 396 -9.07 -0.71 -15.53
CA GLY A 396 -8.21 -1.83 -15.14
C GLY A 396 -8.82 -3.21 -15.38
N LEU A 397 -8.94 -3.61 -16.65
CA LEU A 397 -8.80 -5.00 -17.08
C LEU A 397 -8.61 -5.00 -18.60
N GLN A 398 -7.38 -4.72 -19.05
CA GLN A 398 -6.95 -5.20 -20.36
C GLN A 398 -6.81 -6.72 -20.25
N VAL A 399 -7.91 -7.42 -20.46
CA VAL A 399 -7.84 -8.84 -20.81
C VAL A 399 -7.37 -8.86 -22.26
N THR A 400 -6.08 -9.05 -22.47
CA THR A 400 -5.52 -9.44 -23.76
C THR A 400 -6.19 -10.73 -24.17
N VAL A 401 -7.23 -10.63 -24.98
CA VAL A 401 -7.92 -11.78 -25.57
C VAL A 401 -6.90 -12.52 -26.43
N LEU A 402 -6.56 -13.73 -26.00
CA LEU A 402 -5.90 -14.75 -26.82
C LEU A 402 -6.85 -15.15 -27.96
N SER A 403 -6.88 -14.34 -29.01
CA SER A 403 -7.37 -14.72 -30.33
C SER A 403 -6.15 -15.12 -31.16
N GLY A 404 -5.93 -16.43 -31.30
CA GLY A 404 -4.88 -16.94 -32.17
C GLY A 404 -4.44 -18.36 -31.85
N ALA A 405 -5.32 -19.35 -32.07
CA ALA A 405 -4.93 -20.72 -32.45
C ALA A 405 -6.17 -21.62 -32.63
N ARG A 406 -6.63 -21.76 -33.88
CA ARG A 406 -7.45 -22.82 -34.51
C ARG A 406 -7.83 -22.23 -35.88
N HIS A 407 -7.57 -22.78 -37.06
CA HIS A 407 -7.23 -24.10 -37.55
C HIS A 407 -6.70 -23.92 -38.98
N GLU A 408 -5.52 -24.42 -39.31
CA GLU A 408 -5.12 -24.92 -40.64
C GLU A 408 -3.98 -25.90 -40.37
N GLY A 409 -3.86 -27.11 -40.88
CA GLY A 409 -4.64 -27.98 -41.75
C GLY A 409 -3.76 -29.22 -41.84
N ALA A 410 -4.31 -30.40 -41.57
CA ALA A 410 -3.54 -31.64 -41.52
C ALA A 410 -3.23 -32.17 -42.94
N THR A 411 -2.18 -32.99 -42.98
CA THR A 411 -1.83 -34.10 -43.92
C THR A 411 -0.58 -33.87 -44.81
N PRO A 412 0.09 -34.93 -45.32
CA PRO A 412 0.94 -35.86 -44.56
C PRO A 412 2.27 -36.24 -45.30
N TYR A 413 3.13 -37.03 -44.64
CA TYR A 413 4.28 -37.79 -45.17
C TYR A 413 5.50 -37.04 -45.77
N GLY A 414 6.71 -37.43 -45.30
CA GLY A 414 7.92 -37.36 -46.12
C GLY A 414 9.23 -37.02 -45.41
N ALA A 415 9.93 -38.06 -44.96
CA ALA A 415 11.40 -38.25 -44.98
C ALA A 415 12.37 -37.19 -44.39
N ALA A 416 13.25 -37.70 -43.52
CA ALA A 416 14.55 -37.11 -43.16
C ALA A 416 15.45 -36.88 -44.40
N PRO A 417 16.52 -36.07 -44.30
CA PRO A 417 17.76 -36.59 -43.73
C PRO A 417 18.63 -35.60 -42.92
N SER A 418 19.46 -36.24 -42.10
CA SER A 418 20.76 -35.86 -41.51
C SER A 418 21.47 -34.57 -41.97
N SER A 419 22.04 -33.85 -41.01
CA SER A 419 23.50 -33.75 -40.74
C SER A 419 23.74 -33.23 -39.33
#